data_AF-A0A847JKL7-F1
#
_entry.id   AF-A0A847JKL7-F1
#
_cell.length_a   1.000
_cell.length_b   1.000
_cell.length_c   1.000
_cell.angle_alpha   90.00
_cell.angle_beta   90.00
_cell.angle_gamma   90.00
#
_symmetry.space_group_name_H-M   'P 1'
#
loop_
_entity.id
_entity.type
_entity.pdbx_description
1 polymer ?
#
loop_
_entity_poly.entity_id
_entity_poly.type
_entity_poly.pdbx_seq_one_letter_code
_entity_poly.pdbx_strand_id
1 'polypeptide(L)'
;MSDTLDMVLKTWDLESLWGWDFPAMAMTAFRLGRKKDAIDLLLMETPKNTYRANGHNPQLPRTDLPVYLPGNGALLLAISLIAQDWDNARDNARDDEDWKMQAEGLLPIP
;
A
#
# COMPACT_ATOMS: atom_id res chain seq x y z
N MET A 1 -10.12 -12.95 6.96
CA MET A 1 -8.91 -12.71 6.15
C MET A 1 -7.82 -11.97 6.92
N SER A 2 -8.12 -11.27 8.02
CA SER A 2 -7.10 -10.66 8.89
C SER A 2 -6.00 -11.63 9.31
N ASP A 3 -6.35 -12.82 9.79
CA ASP A 3 -5.36 -13.85 10.17
C ASP A 3 -4.41 -14.24 9.03
N THR A 4 -4.91 -14.22 7.78
CA THR A 4 -4.10 -14.51 6.59
C THR A 4 -3.15 -13.36 6.29
N LEU A 5 -3.61 -12.11 6.39
CA LEU A 5 -2.75 -10.94 6.27
C LEU A 5 -1.67 -10.96 7.36
N ASP A 6 -2.03 -11.26 8.61
CA ASP A 6 -1.07 -11.36 9.72
C ASP A 6 -0.02 -12.44 9.47
N MET A 7 -0.42 -13.58 8.92
CA MET A 7 0.51 -14.65 8.56
C MET A 7 1.47 -14.20 7.46
N VAL A 8 1.00 -13.51 6.43
CA VAL A 8 1.84 -12.95 5.36
C VAL A 8 2.84 -11.95 5.95
N LEU A 9 2.37 -10.98 6.73
CA LEU A 9 3.24 -9.96 7.35
C LEU A 9 4.28 -10.57 8.31
N LYS A 10 3.93 -11.68 8.97
CA LYS A 10 4.82 -12.35 9.93
C LYS A 10 5.85 -13.27 9.29
N THR A 11 5.50 -13.93 8.18
CA THR A 11 6.26 -15.10 7.69
C THR A 11 6.72 -14.99 6.25
N TRP A 12 6.19 -14.05 5.47
CA TRP A 12 6.54 -13.94 4.07
C TRP A 12 7.96 -13.41 3.89
N ASP A 13 8.65 -13.94 2.88
CA ASP A 13 9.96 -13.43 2.47
C ASP A 13 9.78 -12.09 1.75
N LEU A 14 10.03 -10.98 2.48
CA LEU A 14 9.92 -9.63 1.92
C LEU A 14 10.87 -9.41 0.73
N GLU A 15 12.01 -10.11 0.68
CA GLU A 15 12.93 -10.03 -0.46
C GLU A 15 12.38 -10.72 -1.71
N SER A 16 11.34 -11.55 -1.59
CA SER A 16 10.69 -12.19 -2.74
C SER A 16 9.62 -11.32 -3.38
N LEU A 17 9.17 -10.25 -2.71
CA LEU A 17 8.08 -9.38 -3.16
C LEU A 17 8.44 -8.57 -4.41
N TRP A 18 7.47 -7.85 -4.95
CA TRP A 18 7.57 -6.89 -6.05
C TRP A 18 6.90 -5.60 -5.62
N GLY A 19 7.24 -4.48 -6.27
CA GLY A 19 6.74 -3.17 -5.85
C GLY A 19 5.20 -3.05 -5.80
N TRP A 20 4.47 -3.86 -6.56
CA TRP A 20 3.00 -3.87 -6.54
C TRP A 20 2.39 -4.64 -5.35
N ASP A 21 3.17 -5.49 -4.67
CA ASP A 21 2.68 -6.30 -3.55
C ASP A 21 2.33 -5.42 -2.35
N PHE A 22 3.12 -4.36 -2.08
CA PHE A 22 2.87 -3.46 -0.95
C PHE A 22 1.53 -2.71 -1.07
N PRO A 23 1.21 -2.07 -2.22
CA PRO A 23 -0.12 -1.50 -2.41
C PRO A 23 -1.25 -2.55 -2.41
N ALA A 24 -1.01 -3.77 -2.90
CA ALA A 24 -2.00 -4.85 -2.86
C ALA A 24 -2.31 -5.29 -1.42
N MET A 25 -1.29 -5.44 -0.59
CA MET A 25 -1.45 -5.71 0.85
C MET A 25 -2.12 -4.52 1.55
N ALA A 26 -1.77 -3.28 1.20
CA ALA A 26 -2.38 -2.08 1.78
C ALA A 26 -3.89 -2.00 1.49
N MET A 27 -4.31 -2.23 0.24
CA MET A 27 -5.73 -2.32 -0.11
C MET A 27 -6.46 -3.43 0.66
N THR A 28 -5.78 -4.55 0.93
CA THR A 28 -6.32 -5.64 1.73
C THR A 28 -6.48 -5.24 3.19
N ALA A 29 -5.43 -4.66 3.80
CA ALA A 29 -5.46 -4.13 5.17
C ALA A 29 -6.59 -3.11 5.36
N PHE A 30 -6.70 -2.18 4.41
CA PHE A 30 -7.72 -1.14 4.45
C PHE A 30 -9.15 -1.71 4.41
N ARG A 31 -9.44 -2.64 3.49
CA ARG A 31 -10.75 -3.33 3.42
C ARG A 31 -11.06 -4.17 4.67
N LEU A 32 -10.04 -4.53 5.46
CA LEU A 32 -10.20 -5.22 6.74
C LEU A 32 -10.40 -4.26 7.92
N GLY A 33 -10.48 -2.94 7.69
CA GLY A 33 -10.60 -1.94 8.74
C GLY A 33 -9.29 -1.69 9.50
N ARG A 34 -8.14 -1.96 8.87
CA ARG A 34 -6.80 -1.78 9.47
C ARG A 34 -6.11 -0.60 8.80
N LYS A 35 -6.61 0.62 9.04
CA LYS A 35 -6.14 1.84 8.35
C LYS A 35 -4.65 2.09 8.58
N LYS A 36 -4.21 1.98 9.83
CA LYS A 36 -2.80 2.13 10.20
C LYS A 36 -1.91 1.17 9.41
N ASP A 37 -2.25 -0.12 9.39
CA ASP A 37 -1.47 -1.12 8.66
C ASP A 37 -1.47 -0.83 7.14
N ALA A 38 -2.57 -0.32 6.57
CA ALA A 38 -2.60 0.07 5.17
C ALA A 38 -1.59 1.18 4.85
N ILE A 39 -1.51 2.23 5.70
CA ILE A 39 -0.54 3.31 5.53
C ILE A 39 0.89 2.79 5.79
N ASP A 40 1.10 2.03 6.86
CA ASP A 40 2.41 1.47 7.21
C ASP A 40 2.93 0.55 6.08
N LEU A 41 2.06 -0.20 5.41
CA LEU A 41 2.41 -1.03 4.24
C LEU A 41 2.83 -0.18 3.04
N LEU A 42 2.14 0.93 2.75
CA LEU A 42 2.53 1.85 1.67
C LEU A 42 3.86 2.54 1.95
N LEU A 43 4.17 2.78 3.23
CA LEU A 43 5.40 3.45 3.67
C LEU A 43 6.51 2.48 4.09
N MET A 44 6.28 1.17 3.95
CA MET A 44 7.22 0.16 4.43
C MET A 44 8.59 0.32 3.76
N GLU A 45 9.63 0.48 4.57
CA GLU A 45 11.00 0.65 4.11
C GLU A 45 11.56 -0.65 3.54
N THR A 46 11.42 -0.85 2.23
CA THR A 46 12.04 -1.95 1.51
C THR A 46 12.60 -1.45 0.17
N PRO A 47 13.66 -2.06 -0.39
CA PRO A 47 14.19 -1.65 -1.69
C PRO A 47 13.13 -1.63 -2.80
N LYS A 48 12.14 -2.54 -2.75
CA LYS A 48 11.11 -2.71 -3.78
C LYS A 48 9.92 -1.78 -3.61
N ASN A 49 9.75 -1.20 -2.42
CA ASN A 49 8.77 -0.16 -2.12
C ASN A 49 9.40 1.25 -2.11
N THR A 50 10.49 1.45 -2.87
CA THR A 50 11.09 2.78 -3.05
C THR A 50 10.62 3.44 -4.34
N TYR A 51 10.76 4.75 -4.40
CA TYR A 51 10.50 5.56 -5.59
C TYR A 51 11.70 6.45 -5.84
N ARG A 52 12.11 6.54 -7.11
CA ARG A 52 13.21 7.42 -7.54
C ARG A 52 12.77 8.89 -7.50
N ALA A 53 13.72 9.81 -7.61
CA ALA A 53 13.44 11.24 -7.66
C ALA A 53 12.51 11.66 -8.81
N ASN A 54 12.46 10.86 -9.89
CA ASN A 54 11.51 11.06 -10.99
C ASN A 54 10.15 10.37 -10.77
N GLY A 55 9.90 9.82 -9.58
CA GLY A 55 8.65 9.18 -9.20
C GLY A 55 8.49 7.72 -9.67
N HIS A 56 9.43 7.13 -10.39
CA HIS A 56 9.30 5.73 -10.83
C HIS A 56 9.69 4.73 -9.75
N ASN A 57 8.89 3.66 -9.62
CA ASN A 57 9.22 2.51 -8.79
C ASN A 57 10.26 1.62 -9.51
N PRO A 58 11.44 1.37 -8.93
CA PRO A 58 12.41 0.43 -9.46
C PRO A 58 12.26 -0.97 -8.84
N GLN A 59 12.59 -2.03 -9.57
CA GLN A 59 12.63 -3.38 -9.00
C GLN A 59 14.00 -3.69 -8.38
N LEU A 60 14.36 -3.01 -7.29
CA LEU A 60 15.65 -3.22 -6.65
C LEU A 60 15.79 -4.64 -6.03
N PRO A 61 17.00 -5.22 -6.02
CA PRO A 61 18.27 -4.67 -6.50
C PRO A 61 18.52 -4.86 -8.01
N ARG A 62 17.51 -5.30 -8.78
CA ARG A 62 17.68 -5.53 -10.21
C ARG A 62 17.99 -4.21 -10.93
N THR A 63 19.00 -4.26 -11.80
CA THR A 63 19.41 -3.10 -12.61
C THR A 63 18.77 -3.11 -14.00
N ASP A 64 18.28 -4.27 -14.45
CA ASP A 64 17.63 -4.44 -15.75
C ASP A 64 16.15 -3.99 -15.77
N LEU A 65 15.59 -3.66 -14.60
CA LEU A 65 14.22 -3.17 -14.45
C LEU A 65 14.18 -1.88 -13.60
N PRO A 66 14.74 -0.77 -14.12
CA PRO A 66 14.83 0.50 -13.41
C PRO A 66 13.47 1.23 -13.28
N VAL A 67 12.49 0.85 -14.10
CA VAL A 67 11.12 1.37 -14.09
C VAL A 67 10.16 0.19 -14.15
N TYR A 68 9.48 -0.06 -13.04
CA TYR A 68 8.46 -1.09 -12.87
C TYR A 68 7.10 -0.42 -12.67
N LEU A 69 6.44 -0.10 -13.79
CA LEU A 69 5.17 0.63 -13.80
C LEU A 69 4.04 -0.03 -13.00
N PRO A 70 3.96 -1.38 -12.84
CA PRO A 70 2.96 -1.97 -11.96
C PRO A 70 3.04 -1.47 -10.51
N GLY A 71 4.24 -1.21 -9.97
CA GLY A 71 4.38 -0.62 -8.63
C GLY A 71 3.84 0.81 -8.54
N ASN A 72 4.03 1.62 -9.58
CA ASN A 72 3.43 2.95 -9.67
C ASN A 72 1.90 2.89 -9.79
N GLY A 73 1.38 2.06 -10.70
CA GLY A 73 -0.05 1.93 -10.94
C GLY A 73 -0.78 1.37 -9.71
N ALA A 74 -0.20 0.39 -9.04
CA ALA A 74 -0.75 -0.20 -7.82
C ALA A 74 -0.79 0.83 -6.67
N LEU A 75 0.24 1.67 -6.52
CA LEU A 75 0.23 2.76 -5.53
C LEU A 75 -0.91 3.74 -5.78
N LEU A 76 -1.08 4.21 -7.02
CA LEU A 76 -2.16 5.14 -7.37
C LEU A 76 -3.53 4.52 -7.13
N LEU A 77 -3.71 3.24 -7.48
CA LEU A 77 -4.94 2.51 -7.23
C LEU A 77 -5.23 2.38 -5.73
N ALA A 78 -4.21 2.02 -4.94
CA ALA A 78 -4.36 1.86 -3.49
C ALA A 78 -4.70 3.18 -2.80
N ILE A 79 -4.02 4.28 -3.14
CA ILE A 79 -4.33 5.60 -2.59
C ILE A 79 -5.74 6.04 -2.98
N SER A 80 -6.14 5.86 -4.24
CA SER A 80 -7.50 6.16 -4.69
C SER A 80 -8.54 5.38 -3.88
N LEU A 81 -8.28 4.10 -3.60
CA LEU A 81 -9.18 3.24 -2.84
C LEU A 81 -9.30 3.67 -1.39
N ILE A 82 -8.16 3.88 -0.74
CA ILE A 82 -8.05 4.29 0.65
C ILE A 82 -8.71 5.65 0.82
N ALA A 83 -8.50 6.57 -0.11
CA ALA A 83 -9.03 7.92 -0.01
C ALA A 83 -10.56 7.99 -0.21
N GLN A 84 -11.13 7.18 -1.11
CA GLN A 84 -12.58 7.18 -1.36
C GLN A 84 -13.41 6.68 -0.19
N ASP A 85 -12.85 5.86 0.70
CA ASP A 85 -13.60 5.21 1.77
C ASP A 85 -12.95 5.42 3.16
N TRP A 86 -12.07 6.42 3.28
CA TRP A 86 -11.30 6.69 4.48
C TRP A 86 -12.15 6.82 5.74
N ASP A 87 -13.26 7.57 5.65
CA ASP A 87 -14.12 7.86 6.80
C ASP A 87 -15.06 6.69 7.15
N ASN A 88 -15.42 5.84 6.17
CA ASN A 88 -16.33 4.72 6.40
C ASN A 88 -15.61 3.44 6.82
N ALA A 89 -14.32 3.32 6.54
CA ALA A 89 -13.53 2.20 7.00
C ALA A 89 -13.54 2.17 8.55
N ARG A 90 -14.05 1.06 9.11
CA ARG A 90 -14.14 0.88 10.56
C ARG A 90 -12.73 0.81 11.14
N ASP A 91 -12.41 1.66 12.10
CA ASP A 91 -11.18 1.53 12.87
C ASP A 91 -11.42 0.70 14.13
N ASN A 92 -10.53 -0.24 14.40
CA ASN A 92 -10.59 -1.10 15.59
C ASN A 92 -9.49 -0.76 16.62
N ALA A 93 -8.58 0.16 16.31
CA ALA A 93 -7.46 0.50 17.17
C ALA A 93 -7.45 2.00 17.45
N ARG A 94 -7.39 2.36 18.74
CA ARG A 94 -7.35 3.73 19.24
C ARG A 94 -6.17 4.49 18.63
N ASP A 95 -6.55 5.55 17.94
CA ASP A 95 -5.77 6.62 17.33
C ASP A 95 -4.58 7.03 18.19
N ASP A 96 -3.41 7.11 17.57
CA ASP A 96 -2.43 8.15 17.87
C ASP A 96 -1.89 8.62 16.51
N GLU A 97 -2.35 9.81 16.10
CA GLU A 97 -2.04 10.55 14.86
C GLU A 97 -2.85 10.15 13.60
N ASP A 98 -4.16 10.43 13.62
CA ASP A 98 -5.04 10.22 12.48
C ASP A 98 -4.73 11.15 11.31
N TRP A 99 -4.33 10.54 10.21
CA TRP A 99 -4.32 11.17 8.90
C TRP A 99 -5.71 11.75 8.60
N LYS A 100 -5.75 13.04 8.25
CA LYS A 100 -6.94 13.69 7.71
C LYS A 100 -6.91 13.57 6.19
N MET A 101 -7.76 12.73 5.64
CA MET A 101 -7.83 12.50 4.19
C MET A 101 -8.68 13.58 3.50
N GLN A 102 -8.20 14.07 2.36
CA GLN A 102 -8.95 14.91 1.44
C GLN A 102 -8.72 14.40 0.03
N ALA A 103 -9.80 14.22 -0.72
CA ALA A 103 -9.74 13.79 -2.10
C ALA A 103 -10.89 14.40 -2.91
N GLU A 104 -10.63 14.65 -4.19
CA GLU A 104 -11.58 15.17 -5.15
C GLU A 104 -11.39 14.49 -6.51
N GLY A 105 -12.43 14.46 -7.34
CA GLY A 105 -12.35 13.99 -8.72
C GLY A 105 -12.01 12.49 -8.90
N LEU A 106 -12.07 11.69 -7.83
CA LEU A 106 -11.84 10.25 -7.93
C LEU A 106 -13.05 9.55 -8.55
N LEU A 107 -12.77 8.67 -9.51
CA LEU A 107 -13.78 7.77 -10.07
C LEU A 107 -13.97 6.55 -9.17
N PRO A 108 -15.19 5.98 -9.11
CA PRO A 108 -15.43 4.73 -8.42
C PRO A 108 -14.46 3.65 -8.89
N ILE A 109 -13.88 2.91 -7.94
CA ILE A 109 -13.00 1.80 -8.24
C ILE A 109 -13.86 0.58 -8.61
N PRO A 110 -13.49 -0.18 -9.67
CA PRO A 110 -14.18 -1.40 -10.07
C PRO A 110 -14.25 -2.47 -8.98
#